data_AF-A0A087AP84-F1
#
_entry.id   AF-A0A087AP84-F1
#
_cell.length_a   1.000
_cell.length_b   1.000
_cell.length_c   1.000
_cell.angle_alpha   90.00
_cell.angle_beta   90.00
_cell.angle_gamma   90.00
#
_symmetry.space_group_name_H-M   'P 1'
#
loop_
_entity.id
_entity.type
_entity.pdbx_description
1 polymer ?
#
loop_
_entity_poly.entity_id
_entity_poly.type
_entity_poly.pdbx_seq_one_letter_code
_entity_poly.pdbx_strand_id
1 'polypeptide(L)'
;MNASEPTTADFRTFSDPVKWIDRKNVIIDTTMLRDDDGWWYRVSKDSEITIERTRNPYAVAREVLRTDDPNEWSFVGTLTDLLGNGRYSEHYLEGPELFVFNDDDVATVNGRPMRYGLMCDQYAEGKGYTPFRSADLGSRDPLDWAAADDIDFGRLKKRHGAILPITEAEYEAIEDTFAN
;
A
#
# COMPACT_ATOMS: atom_id res chain seq x y z
N MET A 1 12.48 5.02 14.48
CA MET A 1 11.19 4.56 15.05
C MET A 1 10.85 3.30 14.30
N ASN A 2 10.51 2.23 15.02
CA ASN A 2 10.39 0.87 14.47
C ASN A 2 8.93 0.43 14.55
N ALA A 3 8.47 -0.40 13.62
CA ALA A 3 7.11 -0.93 13.64
C ALA A 3 7.02 -2.15 14.56
N SER A 4 5.92 -2.26 15.31
CA SER A 4 5.64 -3.38 16.23
C SER A 4 4.26 -3.98 15.96
N GLU A 5 4.11 -5.27 16.21
CA GLU A 5 2.89 -6.03 15.95
C GLU A 5 2.42 -6.74 17.24
N PRO A 6 1.37 -6.24 17.92
CA PRO A 6 0.68 -7.01 18.94
C PRO A 6 -0.41 -7.89 18.31
N THR A 7 -0.75 -9.00 18.96
CA THR A 7 -1.86 -9.87 18.55
C THR A 7 -3.02 -9.77 19.54
N THR A 8 -4.24 -9.98 19.05
CA THR A 8 -5.46 -10.00 19.85
C THR A 8 -6.49 -10.94 19.22
N ALA A 9 -7.40 -11.48 20.03
CA ALA A 9 -8.55 -12.24 19.56
C ALA A 9 -9.88 -11.48 19.74
N ASP A 10 -9.87 -10.33 20.42
CA ASP A 10 -11.09 -9.64 20.88
C ASP A 10 -11.08 -8.11 20.69
N PHE A 11 -10.00 -7.54 20.13
CA PHE A 11 -9.78 -6.10 19.98
C PHE A 11 -9.84 -5.32 21.31
N ARG A 12 -9.67 -5.98 22.46
CA ARG A 12 -9.66 -5.37 23.80
C ARG A 12 -8.36 -5.67 24.53
N THR A 13 -7.94 -6.93 24.52
CA THR A 13 -6.71 -7.38 25.18
C THR A 13 -5.68 -7.70 24.11
N PHE A 14 -4.50 -7.08 24.22
CA PHE A 14 -3.40 -7.23 23.29
C PHE A 14 -2.22 -7.93 23.97
N SER A 15 -1.48 -8.74 23.22
CA SER A 15 -0.17 -9.22 23.66
C SER A 15 0.80 -8.06 23.85
N ASP A 16 1.89 -8.31 24.57
CA ASP A 16 3.03 -7.38 24.53
C ASP A 16 3.47 -7.17 23.07
N PRO A 17 3.76 -5.92 22.66
CA PRO A 17 4.15 -5.64 21.29
C PRO A 17 5.54 -6.22 21.01
N VAL A 18 5.67 -6.92 19.89
CA VAL A 18 6.96 -7.40 19.39
C VAL A 18 7.40 -6.57 18.20
N LYS A 19 8.72 -6.40 18.02
CA LYS A 19 9.24 -5.67 16.86
C LYS A 19 8.96 -6.46 15.58
N TRP A 20 8.43 -5.78 14.57
CA TRP A 20 8.09 -6.36 13.27
C TRP A 20 8.98 -5.79 12.15
N ILE A 21 9.22 -4.48 12.18
CA ILE A 21 10.22 -3.81 11.33
C ILE A 21 11.23 -3.11 12.24
N ASP A 22 12.40 -3.72 12.40
CA ASP A 22 13.48 -3.27 13.31
C ASP A 22 14.69 -2.78 12.52
N ARG A 23 14.49 -1.71 11.74
CA ARG A 23 15.52 -1.08 10.92
C ARG A 23 16.14 0.13 11.62
N LYS A 24 17.23 0.66 11.05
CA LYS A 24 17.87 1.90 11.54
C LYS A 24 17.08 3.16 11.18
N ASN A 25 16.42 3.17 10.02
CA ASN A 25 15.66 4.31 9.54
C ASN A 25 14.36 4.48 10.32
N VAL A 26 13.72 5.63 10.19
CA VAL A 26 12.34 5.82 10.67
C VAL A 26 11.41 5.08 9.72
N ILE A 27 10.49 4.29 10.26
CA ILE A 27 9.44 3.62 9.51
C ILE A 27 8.11 4.13 10.03
N ILE A 28 7.28 4.62 9.12
CA ILE A 28 5.91 5.03 9.40
C ILE A 28 4.97 4.48 8.34
N ASP A 29 3.69 4.50 8.68
CA ASP A 29 2.59 4.33 7.74
C ASP A 29 2.68 3.01 6.96
N THR A 30 2.93 1.89 7.65
CA THR A 30 2.95 0.58 6.99
C THR A 30 1.55 0.08 6.72
N THR A 31 1.26 -0.24 5.46
CA THR A 31 0.07 -0.97 5.00
C THR A 31 0.47 -2.37 4.52
N MET A 32 -0.45 -3.34 4.58
CA MET A 32 -0.17 -4.72 4.20
C MET A 32 -1.41 -5.39 3.61
N LEU A 33 -1.19 -6.20 2.58
CA LEU A 33 -2.19 -6.96 1.86
C LEU A 33 -1.73 -8.41 1.68
N ARG A 34 -2.64 -9.37 1.82
CA ARG A 34 -2.41 -10.75 1.39
C ARG A 34 -3.03 -10.95 0.02
N ASP A 35 -2.28 -11.53 -0.90
CA ASP A 35 -2.79 -11.91 -2.22
C ASP A 35 -3.09 -13.41 -2.29
N ASP A 36 -3.85 -13.82 -3.31
CA ASP A 36 -4.26 -15.21 -3.54
C ASP A 36 -3.08 -16.12 -3.93
N ASP A 37 -1.95 -15.55 -4.34
CA ASP A 37 -0.69 -16.25 -4.61
C ASP A 37 -0.01 -16.81 -3.33
N GLY A 38 -0.59 -16.51 -2.17
CA GLY A 38 -0.13 -16.92 -0.85
C GLY A 38 0.98 -16.04 -0.27
N TRP A 39 1.33 -14.93 -0.92
CA TRP A 39 2.25 -13.93 -0.42
C TRP A 39 1.52 -12.79 0.30
N TRP A 40 2.22 -12.22 1.26
CA TRP A 40 1.93 -10.96 1.88
C TRP A 40 2.80 -9.90 1.25
N TYR A 41 2.20 -8.76 0.93
CA TYR A 41 2.84 -7.59 0.40
C TYR A 41 2.65 -6.44 1.37
N ARG A 42 3.70 -5.68 1.64
CA ARG A 42 3.59 -4.45 2.43
C ARG A 42 4.24 -3.29 1.72
N VAL A 43 3.73 -2.11 2.02
CA VAL A 43 4.34 -0.84 1.63
C VAL A 43 4.56 -0.01 2.88
N SER A 44 5.71 0.62 3.01
CA SER A 44 6.03 1.50 4.15
C SER A 44 6.73 2.74 3.66
N LYS A 45 6.52 3.86 4.35
CA LYS A 45 7.45 4.98 4.26
C LYS A 45 8.63 4.72 5.18
N ASP A 46 9.80 4.52 4.58
CA ASP A 46 11.07 4.48 5.29
C ASP A 46 12.07 5.51 4.73
N SER A 47 13.21 5.08 4.17
CA SER A 47 14.05 5.95 3.36
C SER A 47 13.49 6.15 1.95
N GLU A 48 12.45 5.39 1.57
CA GLU A 48 11.68 5.49 0.34
C GLU A 48 10.22 5.06 0.59
N ILE A 49 9.37 5.06 -0.45
CA ILE A 49 8.13 4.27 -0.44
C ILE A 49 8.47 2.84 -0.87
N THR A 50 8.73 1.99 0.13
CA THR A 50 9.37 0.67 -0.04
C THR A 50 8.34 -0.46 -0.09
N ILE A 51 8.40 -1.30 -1.13
CA ILE A 51 7.53 -2.46 -1.33
C ILE A 51 8.31 -3.75 -1.04
N GLU A 52 7.72 -4.63 -0.24
CA GLU A 52 8.31 -5.90 0.17
C GLU A 52 7.28 -7.02 0.18
N ARG A 53 7.76 -8.26 0.08
CA ARG A 53 6.90 -9.45 0.14
C ARG A 53 7.45 -10.54 1.06
N THR A 54 6.57 -11.37 1.61
CA THR A 54 6.91 -12.59 2.36
C THR A 54 5.79 -13.62 2.32
N ARG A 55 6.05 -14.89 2.64
CA ARG A 55 5.02 -15.88 3.01
C ARG A 55 4.91 -16.09 4.53
N ASN A 56 5.82 -15.52 5.31
CA ASN A 56 5.80 -15.52 6.77
C ASN A 56 5.59 -14.09 7.29
N PRO A 57 4.34 -13.62 7.46
CA PRO A 57 4.08 -12.23 7.84
C PRO A 57 4.68 -11.86 9.20
N TYR A 58 4.94 -12.84 10.07
CA TYR A 58 5.54 -12.64 11.39
C TYR A 58 7.07 -12.54 11.39
N ALA A 59 7.72 -12.66 10.23
CA ALA A 59 9.16 -12.48 10.11
C ALA A 59 9.57 -11.05 10.49
N VAL A 60 10.65 -10.90 11.25
CA VAL A 60 11.18 -9.58 11.63
C VAL A 60 12.13 -9.08 10.54
N ALA A 61 11.85 -7.92 9.97
CA ALA A 61 12.73 -7.29 9.00
C ALA A 61 13.73 -6.34 9.67
N ARG A 62 15.03 -6.55 9.44
CA ARG A 62 16.11 -5.75 10.06
C ARG A 62 16.81 -4.81 9.09
N GLU A 63 16.76 -5.16 7.82
CA GLU A 63 17.33 -4.41 6.71
C GLU A 63 16.35 -4.45 5.53
N VAL A 64 16.63 -3.69 4.47
CA VAL A 64 15.92 -3.78 3.19
C VAL A 64 16.81 -4.60 2.27
N LEU A 65 16.56 -5.90 2.21
CA LEU A 65 17.36 -6.83 1.41
C LEU A 65 16.47 -7.58 0.44
N ARG A 66 17.00 -7.82 -0.76
CA ARG A 66 16.39 -8.75 -1.69
C ARG A 66 16.96 -10.13 -1.43
N THR A 67 16.20 -10.94 -0.70
CA THR A 67 16.61 -12.29 -0.31
C THR A 67 15.92 -13.34 -1.18
N ASP A 68 14.73 -13.02 -1.69
CA ASP A 68 13.80 -13.94 -2.37
C ASP A 68 13.50 -15.22 -1.55
N ASP A 69 13.78 -15.20 -0.24
CA ASP A 69 13.39 -16.25 0.71
C ASP A 69 11.94 -16.02 1.16
N PRO A 70 11.02 -16.99 0.98
CA PRO A 70 9.64 -16.85 1.43
C PRO A 70 9.45 -16.73 2.94
N ASN A 71 10.44 -17.09 3.76
CA ASN A 71 10.36 -16.99 5.22
C ASN A 71 10.86 -15.65 5.77
N GLU A 72 11.40 -14.80 4.90
CA GLU A 72 11.88 -13.46 5.22
C GLU A 72 11.07 -12.40 4.46
N TRP A 73 11.15 -11.15 4.90
CA TRP A 73 10.70 -10.03 4.09
C TRP A 73 11.73 -9.74 3.02
N SER A 74 11.35 -9.89 1.75
CA SER A 74 12.22 -9.64 0.61
C SER A 74 11.80 -8.38 -0.13
N PHE A 75 12.78 -7.53 -0.41
CA PHE A 75 12.61 -6.29 -1.16
C PHE A 75 12.16 -6.55 -2.61
N VAL A 76 11.06 -5.91 -3.00
CA VAL A 76 10.57 -5.88 -4.38
C VAL A 76 11.20 -4.69 -5.10
N GLY A 77 10.87 -3.48 -4.67
CA GLY A 77 11.31 -2.22 -5.26
C GLY A 77 10.86 -1.01 -4.44
N THR A 78 11.21 0.18 -4.92
CA THR A 78 10.67 1.45 -4.41
C THR A 78 9.71 2.04 -5.44
N LEU A 79 8.75 2.83 -4.99
CA LEU A 79 7.80 3.48 -5.90
C LEU A 79 8.52 4.42 -6.90
N THR A 80 9.57 5.11 -6.46
CA THR A 80 10.44 5.92 -7.33
C THR A 80 11.10 5.09 -8.43
N ASP A 81 11.69 3.94 -8.11
CA ASP A 81 12.37 3.11 -9.10
C ASP A 81 11.38 2.44 -10.07
N LEU A 82 10.27 1.94 -9.55
CA LEU A 82 9.27 1.20 -10.34
C LEU A 82 8.54 2.11 -11.35
N LEU A 83 8.32 3.37 -10.99
CA LEU A 83 7.63 4.35 -11.86
C LEU A 83 8.58 5.37 -12.49
N GLY A 84 9.88 5.31 -12.20
CA GLY A 84 10.89 6.20 -12.77
C GLY A 84 10.70 7.67 -12.42
N ASN A 85 10.13 8.00 -11.26
CA ASN A 85 9.80 9.37 -10.88
C ASN A 85 10.29 9.69 -9.46
N GLY A 86 11.27 10.57 -9.36
CA GLY A 86 11.86 11.02 -8.09
C GLY A 86 10.91 11.84 -7.20
N ARG A 87 9.71 12.20 -7.68
CA ARG A 87 8.64 12.77 -6.85
C ARG A 87 7.78 11.72 -6.15
N TYR A 88 8.03 10.43 -6.37
CA TYR A 88 7.35 9.34 -5.66
C TYR A 88 8.17 8.78 -4.48
N SER A 89 9.10 9.58 -3.97
CA SER A 89 9.97 9.20 -2.85
C SER A 89 9.42 9.63 -1.49
N GLU A 90 10.08 9.20 -0.42
CA GLU A 90 9.74 9.56 0.97
C GLU A 90 9.66 11.07 1.20
N HIS A 91 10.44 11.85 0.44
CA HIS A 91 10.48 13.31 0.56
C HIS A 91 9.14 13.96 0.20
N TYR A 92 8.36 13.34 -0.69
CA TYR A 92 7.12 13.90 -1.21
C TYR A 92 5.89 13.16 -0.72
N LEU A 93 6.03 11.86 -0.46
CA LEU A 93 4.93 10.94 -0.19
C LEU A 93 4.99 10.38 1.24
N GLU A 94 3.83 10.06 1.80
CA GLU A 94 3.64 9.24 3.01
C GLU A 94 2.28 8.57 3.00
N GLY A 95 1.89 7.89 4.09
CA GLY A 95 0.58 7.26 4.18
C GLY A 95 0.26 6.28 3.05
N PRO A 96 1.16 5.36 2.63
CA PRO A 96 0.82 4.37 1.63
C PRO A 96 -0.34 3.51 2.12
N GLU A 97 -1.35 3.34 1.27
CA GLU A 97 -2.51 2.48 1.54
C GLU A 97 -2.73 1.53 0.37
N LEU A 98 -2.55 0.23 0.62
CA LEU A 98 -2.73 -0.85 -0.35
C LEU A 98 -4.17 -1.37 -0.29
N PHE A 99 -4.74 -1.62 -1.46
CA PHE A 99 -6.07 -2.23 -1.58
C PHE A 99 -6.20 -3.04 -2.87
N VAL A 100 -7.25 -3.86 -2.97
CA VAL A 100 -7.65 -4.53 -4.22
C VAL A 100 -8.83 -3.76 -4.81
N PHE A 101 -8.81 -3.51 -6.11
CA PHE A 101 -9.95 -2.96 -6.83
C PHE A 101 -11.10 -3.97 -6.87
N ASN A 102 -12.34 -3.48 -6.91
CA ASN A 102 -13.45 -4.34 -7.35
C ASN A 102 -13.23 -4.74 -8.81
N ASP A 103 -13.73 -5.90 -9.21
CA ASP A 103 -13.52 -6.43 -10.56
C ASP A 103 -13.93 -5.43 -11.67
N ASP A 104 -15.01 -4.68 -11.46
CA ASP A 104 -15.52 -3.67 -12.39
C ASP A 104 -14.65 -2.40 -12.46
N ASP A 105 -13.84 -2.14 -11.43
CA ASP A 105 -12.94 -0.98 -11.35
C ASP A 105 -11.53 -1.28 -11.91
N VAL A 106 -11.25 -2.53 -12.31
CA VAL A 106 -9.92 -2.95 -12.79
C VAL A 106 -9.64 -2.34 -14.16
N ALA A 107 -8.81 -1.30 -14.19
CA ALA A 107 -8.27 -0.74 -15.42
C ALA A 107 -7.24 -1.67 -16.09
N THR A 108 -7.17 -1.63 -17.42
CA THR A 108 -6.08 -2.28 -18.18
C THR A 108 -5.06 -1.24 -18.63
N VAL A 109 -3.80 -1.38 -18.20
CA VAL A 109 -2.68 -0.50 -18.58
C VAL A 109 -1.56 -1.36 -19.16
N ASN A 110 -0.95 -0.93 -20.27
CA ASN A 110 0.08 -1.70 -20.98
C ASN A 110 -0.35 -3.15 -21.34
N GLY A 111 -1.65 -3.37 -21.54
CA GLY A 111 -2.20 -4.71 -21.80
C GLY A 111 -2.32 -5.61 -20.58
N ARG A 112 -2.21 -5.06 -19.35
CA ARG A 112 -2.24 -5.80 -18.08
C ARG A 112 -3.39 -5.31 -17.20
N PRO A 113 -4.17 -6.21 -16.59
CA PRO A 113 -5.22 -5.84 -15.64
C PRO A 113 -4.60 -5.39 -14.32
N MET A 114 -4.87 -4.16 -13.91
CA MET A 114 -4.24 -3.51 -12.76
C MET A 114 -5.10 -3.69 -11.50
N ARG A 115 -5.08 -4.90 -10.93
CA ARG A 115 -5.97 -5.31 -9.84
C ARG A 115 -5.67 -4.68 -8.48
N TYR A 116 -4.45 -4.20 -8.27
CA TYR A 116 -4.03 -3.65 -6.98
C TYR A 116 -3.96 -2.13 -7.06
N GLY A 117 -4.43 -1.46 -6.03
CA GLY A 117 -4.31 -0.02 -5.83
C GLY A 117 -3.34 0.32 -4.71
N LEU A 118 -2.68 1.46 -4.85
CA LEU A 118 -1.84 2.07 -3.81
C LEU A 118 -2.13 3.58 -3.78
N MET A 119 -2.48 4.15 -2.64
CA MET A 119 -2.59 5.60 -2.48
C MET A 119 -1.49 6.12 -1.55
N CYS A 120 -0.87 7.25 -1.87
CA CYS A 120 0.10 7.93 -1.00
C CYS A 120 -0.25 9.43 -0.83
N ASP A 121 -0.23 9.96 0.41
CA ASP A 121 -0.46 11.40 0.66
C ASP A 121 0.76 12.20 0.20
N GLN A 122 0.55 13.17 -0.69
CA GLN A 122 1.56 14.14 -1.11
C GLN A 122 1.77 15.19 -0.02
N TYR A 123 2.20 14.77 1.18
CA TYR A 123 2.22 15.58 2.39
C TYR A 123 3.09 16.84 2.24
N ALA A 124 4.25 16.71 1.59
CA ALA A 124 5.22 17.80 1.44
C ALA A 124 4.70 18.92 0.54
N GLU A 125 3.92 18.57 -0.49
CA GLU A 125 3.29 19.54 -1.40
C GLU A 125 1.87 19.91 -0.95
N GLY A 126 1.35 19.21 0.07
CA GLY A 126 0.00 19.39 0.60
C GLY A 126 -1.10 19.18 -0.45
N LYS A 127 -0.89 18.33 -1.46
CA LYS A 127 -1.85 18.11 -2.56
C LYS A 127 -2.94 17.07 -2.25
N GLY A 128 -2.78 16.33 -1.14
CA GLY A 128 -3.62 15.19 -0.82
C GLY A 128 -3.12 13.92 -1.51
N TYR A 129 -3.95 12.89 -1.53
CA TYR A 129 -3.58 11.60 -2.12
C TYR A 129 -3.20 11.68 -3.60
N THR A 130 -2.17 10.92 -3.97
CA THR A 130 -1.90 10.51 -5.34
C THR A 130 -2.06 9.00 -5.43
N PRO A 131 -2.82 8.49 -6.41
CA PRO A 131 -3.08 7.07 -6.56
C PRO A 131 -2.16 6.41 -7.60
N PHE A 132 -1.91 5.14 -7.39
CA PHE A 132 -1.13 4.23 -8.22
C PHE A 132 -1.86 2.91 -8.33
N ARG A 133 -1.45 2.11 -9.30
CA ARG A 133 -2.01 0.79 -9.56
C ARG A 133 -0.92 -0.20 -9.96
N SER A 134 -1.16 -1.48 -9.71
CA SER A 134 -0.27 -2.56 -10.10
C SER A 134 -1.04 -3.77 -10.66
N ALA A 135 -0.44 -4.47 -11.63
CA ALA A 135 -0.92 -5.77 -12.09
C ALA A 135 -0.39 -6.93 -11.23
N ASP A 136 0.75 -6.74 -10.56
CA ASP A 136 1.45 -7.72 -9.73
C ASP A 136 2.35 -6.99 -8.72
N LEU A 137 1.99 -7.04 -7.43
CA LEU A 137 2.73 -6.39 -6.34
C LEU A 137 4.14 -6.96 -6.12
N GLY A 138 4.41 -8.18 -6.62
CA GLY A 138 5.72 -8.82 -6.58
C GLY A 138 6.58 -8.53 -7.81
N SER A 139 6.01 -7.87 -8.83
CA SER A 139 6.73 -7.55 -10.07
C SER A 139 7.66 -6.37 -9.91
N ARG A 140 8.79 -6.48 -10.60
CA ARG A 140 9.83 -5.46 -10.72
C ARG A 140 9.84 -4.82 -12.11
N ASP A 141 8.95 -5.26 -13.00
CA ASP A 141 8.78 -4.68 -14.33
C ASP A 141 7.98 -3.37 -14.18
N PRO A 142 8.54 -2.22 -14.58
CA PRO A 142 7.81 -0.94 -14.57
C PRO A 142 6.48 -0.98 -15.31
N LEU A 143 6.31 -1.89 -16.28
CA LEU A 143 5.05 -2.02 -17.01
C LEU A 143 3.91 -2.63 -16.18
N ASP A 144 4.22 -3.27 -15.03
CA ASP A 144 3.24 -3.77 -14.05
C ASP A 144 2.82 -2.70 -13.05
N TRP A 145 3.30 -1.46 -13.19
CA TRP A 145 3.00 -0.35 -12.30
C TRP A 145 2.59 0.87 -13.12
N ALA A 146 1.61 1.64 -12.62
CA ALA A 146 1.23 2.89 -13.25
C ALA A 146 0.71 3.89 -12.21
N ALA A 147 0.83 5.19 -12.51
CA ALA A 147 0.00 6.19 -11.86
C ALA A 147 -1.47 6.02 -12.28
N ALA A 148 -2.39 6.42 -11.41
CA ALA A 148 -3.84 6.33 -11.63
C ALA A 148 -4.46 7.74 -11.74
N ASP A 149 -4.02 8.52 -12.72
CA ASP A 149 -4.41 9.92 -12.90
C ASP A 149 -5.88 10.13 -13.34
N ASP A 150 -6.60 9.05 -13.59
CA ASP A 150 -8.02 8.98 -13.92
C ASP A 150 -8.96 8.90 -12.69
N ILE A 151 -8.42 8.80 -11.46
CA ILE A 151 -9.25 8.77 -10.24
C ILE A 151 -9.60 10.19 -9.78
N ASP A 152 -10.90 10.46 -9.65
CA ASP A 152 -11.43 11.72 -9.11
C ASP A 152 -11.67 11.63 -7.59
N PHE A 153 -10.96 12.47 -6.83
CA PHE A 153 -11.16 12.60 -5.37
C PHE A 153 -12.30 13.55 -4.98
N GLY A 154 -13.00 14.08 -5.98
CA GLY A 154 -14.02 15.10 -5.85
C GLY A 154 -13.44 16.41 -5.30
N ARG A 155 -14.27 17.15 -4.57
CA ARG A 155 -13.94 18.50 -4.10
C ARG A 155 -13.05 18.52 -2.86
N LEU A 156 -13.10 17.46 -2.06
CA LEU A 156 -12.41 17.41 -0.77
C LEU A 156 -11.01 16.84 -0.96
N LYS A 157 -10.02 17.54 -0.41
CA LYS A 157 -8.65 17.04 -0.33
C LYS A 157 -8.58 15.89 0.67
N LYS A 158 -8.52 14.66 0.16
CA LYS A 158 -8.32 13.44 0.95
C LYS A 158 -6.85 13.32 1.37
N ARG A 159 -6.60 12.87 2.60
CA ARG A 159 -5.30 12.71 3.26
C ARG A 159 -5.27 11.39 4.03
N HIS A 160 -4.11 11.03 4.58
CA HIS A 160 -3.84 9.74 5.23
C HIS A 160 -5.08 9.15 5.97
N GLY A 161 -5.58 8.03 5.46
CA GLY A 161 -6.72 7.27 5.95
C GLY A 161 -6.71 5.84 5.41
N ALA A 162 -7.88 5.26 5.19
CA ALA A 162 -8.04 3.89 4.66
C ALA A 162 -9.02 3.87 3.48
N ILE A 163 -8.89 2.85 2.62
CA ILE A 163 -9.81 2.58 1.51
C ILE A 163 -10.72 1.42 1.89
N LEU A 164 -12.03 1.65 1.86
CA LEU A 164 -13.04 0.64 2.15
C LEU A 164 -13.73 0.26 0.84
N PRO A 165 -13.58 -0.98 0.35
CA PRO A 165 -14.43 -1.48 -0.72
C PRO A 165 -15.86 -1.59 -0.21
N ILE A 166 -16.80 -1.11 -1.00
CA ILE A 166 -18.24 -1.21 -0.75
C ILE A 166 -18.89 -1.91 -1.94
N THR A 167 -19.97 -2.62 -1.67
CA THR A 167 -20.82 -3.20 -2.71
C THR A 167 -21.65 -2.14 -3.42
N GLU A 168 -22.12 -2.45 -4.63
CA GLU A 168 -23.04 -1.55 -5.37
C GLU A 168 -24.26 -1.18 -4.52
N ALA A 169 -24.85 -2.13 -3.79
CA ALA A 169 -26.00 -1.89 -2.93
C ALA A 169 -25.66 -0.94 -1.75
N GLU A 170 -24.44 -1.02 -1.20
CA GLU A 170 -23.98 -0.07 -0.17
C GLU A 170 -23.71 1.31 -0.77
N TYR A 171 -23.17 1.37 -1.98
CA TYR A 171 -22.98 2.62 -2.71
C TYR A 171 -24.32 3.32 -2.99
N GLU A 172 -25.29 2.62 -3.58
CA GLU A 172 -26.65 3.12 -3.81
C GLU A 172 -27.28 3.62 -2.51
N ALA A 173 -27.15 2.87 -1.40
CA ALA A 173 -27.68 3.28 -0.10
C ALA A 173 -27.04 4.56 0.45
N ILE A 174 -25.73 4.76 0.23
CA ILE A 174 -25.01 5.98 0.60
C ILE A 174 -25.50 7.16 -0.24
N GLU A 175 -25.57 7.00 -1.56
CA GLU A 175 -26.04 8.03 -2.49
C GLU A 175 -27.49 8.42 -2.16
N ASP A 176 -28.41 7.48 -1.99
CA ASP A 176 -29.80 7.77 -1.62
C ASP A 176 -29.93 8.55 -0.30
N THR A 177 -29.01 8.33 0.65
CA THR A 177 -29.02 8.98 1.96
C THR A 177 -28.38 10.37 1.93
N PHE A 178 -27.29 10.54 1.18
CA PHE A 178 -26.41 11.71 1.28
C PHE A 178 -26.28 12.54 0.00
N ALA A 179 -26.83 12.10 -1.13
CA ALA A 179 -26.91 12.91 -2.35
C ALA A 179 -27.99 14.01 -2.19
N ASN A 180 -27.60 15.09 -1.50
CA ASN A 180 -28.28 16.38 -1.52
C ASN A 180 -27.28 17.48 -1.90
#